data_AF-A0A841HK06-F1
#
_entry.id   AF-A0A841HK06-F1
#
_cell.length_a   1.000
_cell.length_b   1.000
_cell.length_c   1.000
_cell.angle_alpha   90.00
_cell.angle_beta   90.00
_cell.angle_gamma   90.00
#
_symmetry.space_group_name_H-M   'P 1'
#
loop_
_entity.id
_entity.type
_entity.pdbx_description
1 polymer ?
#
loop_
_entity_poly.entity_id
_entity_poly.type
_entity_poly.pdbx_seq_one_letter_code
_entity_poly.pdbx_strand_id
1 'polypeptide(L)'
;MNEEASAAIRVYLGAGPTGGYQPIGQMDRMKQAFPHDHEQKLTRIKKYLEEDHPPAEWSSRELAKEQKVFEAMLAKKFPELDSVAINALACCWSYQWR
;
A
#
# COMPACT_ATOMS: atom_id res chain seq x y z
N MET A 1 -6.67 -17.05 2.06
CA MET A 1 -5.97 -15.78 2.33
C MET A 1 -5.03 -15.55 1.16
N ASN A 2 -5.11 -14.39 0.50
CA ASN A 2 -4.27 -14.10 -0.66
C ASN A 2 -2.95 -13.44 -0.19
N GLU A 3 -2.17 -14.19 0.58
CA GLU A 3 -0.94 -13.73 1.23
C GLU A 3 0.07 -13.15 0.22
N GLU A 4 0.02 -13.61 -1.02
CA GLU A 4 0.86 -13.11 -2.11
C GLU A 4 0.57 -11.65 -2.49
N ALA A 5 -0.71 -11.23 -2.49
CA ALA A 5 -1.06 -9.85 -2.82
C ALA A 5 -0.60 -8.90 -1.71
N SER A 6 -0.86 -9.26 -0.44
CA SER A 6 -0.39 -8.50 0.71
C SER A 6 1.14 -8.43 0.76
N ALA A 7 1.85 -9.52 0.49
CA ALA A 7 3.30 -9.54 0.42
C ALA A 7 3.82 -8.61 -0.70
N ALA A 8 3.24 -8.68 -1.90
CA ALA A 8 3.61 -7.81 -3.00
C ALA A 8 3.35 -6.33 -2.71
N ILE A 9 2.22 -5.98 -2.09
CA ILE A 9 1.91 -4.60 -1.67
C ILE A 9 2.94 -4.11 -0.65
N ARG A 10 3.25 -4.92 0.38
CA ARG A 10 4.24 -4.56 1.41
C ARG A 10 5.62 -4.34 0.80
N VAL A 11 6.06 -5.23 -0.08
CA VAL A 11 7.35 -5.07 -0.79
C VAL A 11 7.35 -3.83 -1.67
N TYR A 12 6.27 -3.59 -2.42
CA TYR A 12 6.17 -2.46 -3.35
C TYR A 12 6.18 -1.11 -2.60
N LEU A 13 5.37 -0.99 -1.53
CA LEU A 13 5.26 0.24 -0.74
C LEU A 13 6.34 0.37 0.34
N GLY A 14 7.13 -0.68 0.56
CA GLY A 14 8.27 -0.65 1.47
C GLY A 14 7.84 -0.74 2.92
N ALA A 15 6.71 -1.41 3.16
CA ALA A 15 6.16 -1.70 4.47
C ALA A 15 6.89 -2.91 5.06
N GLY A 16 7.75 -2.67 6.05
CA GLY A 16 8.37 -3.72 6.83
C GLY A 16 7.33 -4.47 7.69
N PRO A 17 7.67 -5.68 8.17
CA PRO A 17 6.79 -6.46 9.04
C PRO A 17 6.48 -5.78 10.38
N THR A 18 7.27 -4.76 10.76
CA THR A 18 7.11 -3.95 11.98
C THR A 18 6.37 -2.63 11.75
N GLY A 19 5.88 -2.36 10.53
CA GLY A 19 5.18 -1.11 10.18
C GLY A 19 6.09 0.08 9.83
N GLY A 20 7.40 -0.15 9.66
CA GLY A 20 8.30 0.86 9.10
C GLY A 20 8.10 1.01 7.60
N TYR A 21 8.24 2.24 7.08
CA TYR A 21 7.99 2.55 5.67
C TYR A 21 9.22 3.15 4.98
N GLN A 22 9.60 2.58 3.84
CA GLN A 22 10.61 3.14 2.95
C GLN A 22 10.05 3.21 1.52
N PRO A 23 9.41 4.33 1.12
CA PRO A 23 8.73 4.43 -0.19
C PRO A 23 9.67 4.47 -1.40
N ILE A 24 10.98 4.54 -1.20
CA ILE A 24 12.00 4.69 -2.26
C ILE A 24 12.33 3.33 -2.89
N GLY A 25 12.47 3.26 -4.22
CA GLY A 25 12.93 2.05 -4.92
C GLY A 25 11.86 0.98 -5.10
N GLN A 26 10.59 1.36 -5.28
CA GLN A 26 9.42 0.47 -5.41
C GLN A 26 9.66 -0.68 -6.42
N MET A 27 10.06 -0.35 -7.64
CA MET A 27 10.34 -1.33 -8.70
C MET A 27 11.59 -2.17 -8.40
N ASP A 28 12.64 -1.58 -7.85
CA ASP A 28 13.88 -2.30 -7.52
C ASP A 28 13.65 -3.30 -6.37
N ARG A 29 12.85 -2.92 -5.37
CA ARG A 29 12.42 -3.83 -4.28
C ARG A 29 11.60 -4.99 -4.81
N MET A 30 10.69 -4.73 -5.75
CA MET A 30 9.94 -5.79 -6.42
C MET A 30 10.85 -6.73 -7.20
N LYS A 31 11.80 -6.20 -7.98
CA LYS A 31 12.78 -7.01 -8.72
C LYS A 31 13.68 -7.84 -7.81
N GLN A 32 14.06 -7.30 -6.65
CA GLN A 32 14.87 -8.02 -5.66
C GLN A 32 14.10 -9.12 -4.94
N ALA A 33 12.85 -8.86 -4.54
CA ALA A 33 12.03 -9.83 -3.80
C ALA A 33 11.37 -10.89 -4.71
N PHE A 34 11.05 -10.52 -5.95
CA PHE A 34 10.31 -11.34 -6.92
C PHE A 34 11.05 -11.37 -8.28
N PRO A 35 12.30 -11.87 -8.34
CA PRO A 35 13.13 -11.75 -9.55
C PRO A 35 12.52 -12.39 -10.80
N HIS A 36 11.71 -13.44 -10.63
CA HIS A 36 11.13 -14.19 -11.74
C HIS A 36 9.68 -13.83 -12.08
N ASP A 37 8.97 -13.13 -11.18
CA ASP A 37 7.54 -12.86 -11.30
C ASP A 37 7.11 -11.44 -10.89
N HIS A 38 8.06 -10.51 -10.68
CA HIS A 38 7.77 -9.13 -10.28
C HIS A 38 6.74 -8.43 -11.17
N GLU A 39 6.78 -8.59 -12.50
CA GLU A 39 5.80 -7.98 -13.42
C GLU A 39 4.38 -8.53 -13.23
N GLN A 40 4.26 -9.83 -13.01
CA GLN A 40 2.98 -10.47 -12.71
C GLN A 40 2.44 -10.00 -11.36
N LYS A 41 3.31 -9.95 -10.34
CA LYS A 41 2.96 -9.45 -9.01
C LYS A 41 2.53 -7.98 -9.06
N LEU A 42 3.25 -7.12 -9.81
CA LEU A 42 2.90 -5.72 -10.04
C LEU A 42 1.53 -5.56 -10.69
N THR A 43 1.27 -6.32 -11.76
CA THR A 43 -0.02 -6.29 -12.45
C THR A 43 -1.16 -6.70 -11.51
N ARG A 44 -0.93 -7.69 -10.65
CA ARG A 44 -1.91 -8.16 -9.67
C ARG A 44 -2.21 -7.12 -8.59
N ILE A 45 -1.21 -6.36 -8.16
CA ILE A 45 -1.39 -5.34 -7.11
C ILE A 45 -1.88 -3.99 -7.63
N LYS A 46 -1.75 -3.74 -8.94
CA LYS A 46 -2.11 -2.45 -9.57
C LYS A 46 -3.52 -1.98 -9.20
N LYS A 47 -4.50 -2.88 -9.21
CA LYS A 47 -5.90 -2.58 -8.84
C LYS A 47 -6.08 -2.06 -7.41
N TYR A 48 -5.14 -2.31 -6.50
CA TYR A 48 -5.19 -1.81 -5.12
C TYR A 48 -4.51 -0.44 -4.98
N LEU A 49 -3.68 -0.05 -5.96
CA LEU A 49 -2.95 1.21 -5.97
C LEU A 49 -3.72 2.34 -6.68
N GLU A 50 -4.80 2.00 -7.40
CA GLU A 50 -5.63 2.93 -8.18
C GLU A 50 -6.72 3.60 -7.30
N GLU A 51 -6.32 4.30 -6.24
CA GLU A 51 -7.24 5.04 -5.36
C GLU A 51 -7.02 6.56 -5.48
N ASP A 52 -8.11 7.32 -5.48
CA ASP A 52 -8.06 8.79 -5.55
C ASP A 52 -7.38 9.37 -4.31
N HIS A 53 -6.36 10.20 -4.52
CA HIS A 53 -5.63 10.85 -3.43
C HIS A 53 -6.49 11.88 -2.68
N PRO A 54 -6.21 12.12 -1.38
CA PRO A 54 -6.94 13.12 -0.61
C PRO A 54 -6.66 14.53 -1.17
N PRO A 55 -7.59 15.49 -0.93
CA PRO A 55 -7.39 16.88 -1.29
C PRO A 55 -6.07 17.45 -0.73
N ALA A 56 -5.33 18.17 -1.57
CA ALA A 56 -4.02 18.73 -1.20
C ALA A 56 -4.09 19.79 -0.08
N GLU A 57 -5.27 20.35 0.19
CA GLU A 57 -5.51 21.37 1.20
C GLU A 57 -5.69 20.82 2.63
N TRP A 58 -5.79 19.51 2.79
CA TRP A 58 -5.98 18.90 4.10
C TRP A 58 -4.73 19.04 4.97
N SER A 59 -4.94 19.45 6.22
CA SER A 59 -3.90 19.48 7.24
C SER A 59 -3.46 18.07 7.63
N SER A 60 -2.28 17.94 8.24
CA SER A 60 -1.79 16.65 8.76
C SER A 60 -2.76 16.00 9.77
N ARG A 61 -3.54 16.81 10.50
CA ARG A 61 -4.55 16.32 11.45
C ARG A 61 -5.75 15.70 10.72
N GLU A 62 -6.20 16.34 9.64
CA GLU A 62 -7.28 15.82 8.79
C GLU A 62 -6.84 14.55 8.08
N LEU A 63 -5.64 14.55 7.50
CA LEU A 63 -5.04 13.36 6.88
C LEU A 63 -4.97 12.19 7.86
N ALA A 64 -4.47 12.39 9.09
CA ALA A 64 -4.38 11.32 10.08
C ALA A 64 -5.75 10.77 10.52
N LYS A 65 -6.77 11.63 10.56
CA LYS A 65 -8.15 11.22 10.88
C LYS A 65 -8.75 10.40 9.74
N GLU A 66 -8.65 10.91 8.51
CA GLU A 66 -9.25 10.29 7.34
C GLU A 66 -8.48 9.05 6.87
N GLN A 67 -7.17 8.96 7.13
CA GLN A 67 -6.38 7.76 6.88
C GLN A 67 -6.95 6.54 7.64
N LYS A 68 -7.42 6.73 8.88
CA LYS A 68 -8.06 5.63 9.65
C LYS A 68 -9.40 5.22 9.06
N VAL A 69 -10.17 6.18 8.54
CA VAL A 69 -11.44 5.90 7.85
C VAL A 69 -11.17 5.13 6.57
N PHE A 70 -10.16 5.56 5.82
CA PHE A 70 -9.71 4.93 4.60
C PHE A 70 -9.18 3.51 4.84
N GLU A 71 -8.39 3.29 5.91
CA GLU A 71 -7.91 1.96 6.33
C GLU A 71 -9.09 1.01 6.60
N ALA A 72 -10.11 1.47 7.33
CA ALA A 72 -11.31 0.68 7.59
C ALA A 72 -12.15 0.41 6.32
N MET A 73 -12.15 1.34 5.37
CA MET A 73 -12.81 1.17 4.07
C MET A 73 -12.08 0.13 3.20
N LEU A 74 -10.75 0.22 3.12
CA LEU A 74 -9.91 -0.76 2.43
C LEU A 74 -10.05 -2.16 3.03
N ALA A 75 -10.08 -2.29 4.36
CA ALA A 75 -10.28 -3.58 5.03
C ALA A 75 -11.62 -4.24 4.67
N LYS A 76 -12.67 -3.44 4.42
CA LYS A 76 -13.97 -3.94 3.94
C LYS A 76 -13.97 -4.25 2.45
N LYS A 77 -13.30 -3.42 1.64
CA LYS A 77 -13.23 -3.54 0.17
C LYS A 77 -12.34 -4.71 -0.27
N PHE A 78 -11.27 -4.96 0.48
CA PHE A 78 -10.25 -5.95 0.18
C PHE A 78 -9.99 -6.88 1.39
N PRO A 79 -10.98 -7.69 1.79
CA PRO A 79 -10.87 -8.57 2.96
C PRO A 79 -9.80 -9.67 2.80
N GLU A 80 -9.27 -9.86 1.59
CA GLU A 80 -8.16 -10.76 1.33
C GLU A 80 -6.78 -10.20 1.73
N LEU A 81 -6.69 -8.90 2.00
CA LEU A 81 -5.45 -8.23 2.40
C LEU A 81 -5.22 -8.30 3.91
N ASP A 82 -3.94 -8.36 4.30
CA ASP A 82 -3.58 -8.26 5.71
C ASP A 82 -3.54 -6.80 6.20
N SER A 83 -3.59 -6.62 7.51
CA SER A 83 -3.64 -5.28 8.12
C SER A 83 -2.43 -4.41 7.79
N VAL A 84 -1.25 -5.02 7.55
CA VAL A 84 -0.03 -4.28 7.21
C VAL A 84 -0.10 -3.76 5.78
N ALA A 85 -0.58 -4.57 4.83
CA ALA A 85 -0.81 -4.15 3.46
C ALA A 85 -1.88 -3.05 3.37
N ILE A 86 -2.97 -3.16 4.14
CA ILE A 86 -4.02 -2.14 4.22
C ILE A 86 -3.46 -0.83 4.78
N ASN A 87 -2.70 -0.89 5.88
CA ASN A 87 -2.07 0.29 6.45
C ASN A 87 -1.07 0.93 5.46
N ALA A 88 -0.35 0.12 4.70
CA ALA A 88 0.59 0.60 3.68
C ALA A 88 -0.12 1.37 2.56
N LEU A 89 -1.25 0.86 2.07
CA LEU A 89 -2.10 1.54 1.10
C LEU A 89 -2.63 2.86 1.66
N ALA A 90 -3.09 2.86 2.93
CA ALA A 90 -3.60 4.06 3.57
C ALA A 90 -2.50 5.13 3.75
N CYS A 91 -1.27 4.74 4.11
CA CYS A 91 -0.13 5.65 4.15
C CYS A 91 0.24 6.18 2.75
N CYS A 92 0.25 5.32 1.74
CA CYS A 92 0.52 5.73 0.35
C CYS A 92 -0.52 6.76 -0.13
N TRP A 93 -1.78 6.55 0.21
CA TRP A 93 -2.88 7.46 -0.05
C TRP A 93 -2.68 8.82 0.64
N SER A 94 -2.42 8.83 1.95
CA SER A 94 -2.34 10.06 2.76
C SER A 94 -1.12 10.93 2.44
N TYR A 95 0.01 10.33 2.06
CA TYR A 95 1.26 11.04 1.84
C TYR A 95 1.63 11.21 0.37
N GLN A 96 0.73 10.82 -0.55
CA GLN A 96 0.93 10.89 -1.99
C GLN A 96 2.33 10.40 -2.41
N TRP A 97 2.76 9.25 -1.88
CA TRP A 97 4.06 8.70 -2.22
C TRP A 97 4.07 8.38 -3.72
N ARG A 98 4.74 9.25 -4.49
CA ARG A 98 5.05 9.05 -5.91
C ARG A 98 6.28 8.15 -6.03
#